data_AF-A0A9D7F7N5-F1
#
_entry.id   AF-A0A9D7F7N5-F1
#
_cell.length_a   1.000
_cell.length_b   1.000
_cell.length_c   1.000
_cell.angle_alpha   90.00
_cell.angle_beta   90.00
_cell.angle_gamma   90.00
#
_symmetry.space_group_name_H-M   'P 1'
#
loop_
_entity.id
_entity.type
_entity.pdbx_description
1 polymer ?
#
loop_
_entity_poly.entity_id
_entity_poly.type
_entity_poly.pdbx_seq_one_letter_code
_entity_poly.pdbx_strand_id
1 'polypeptide(L)'
;MDKAMIPTGEISTLGFSEPRPIAGASFDTGFRLAGVREAFLRSGELRLCYWQDSQFPFLQVFIPPARQSIALEPMTQYRCLPTVLARACKMLRPGAKLAGLGRDRRL
;
A
#
# COMPACT_ATOMS: atom_id res chain seq x y z
N MET A 1 -5.81 -2.12 13.73
CA MET A 1 -4.75 -1.31 14.34
C MET A 1 -5.17 -1.02 15.77
N ASP A 2 -4.22 -0.89 16.70
CA ASP A 2 -4.51 -0.45 18.06
C ASP A 2 -4.54 1.09 18.17
N LYS A 3 -4.72 1.62 19.39
CA LYS A 3 -4.77 3.06 19.67
C LYS A 3 -3.47 3.80 19.37
N ALA A 4 -2.35 3.09 19.25
CA ALA A 4 -1.04 3.64 18.91
C ALA A 4 -0.74 3.56 17.41
N MET A 5 -1.74 3.21 16.58
CA MET A 5 -1.60 2.99 15.14
C MET A 5 -0.61 1.87 14.79
N ILE A 6 -0.48 0.90 15.71
CA ILE A 6 0.30 -0.31 15.52
C ILE A 6 -0.64 -1.39 14.96
N PRO A 7 -0.30 -2.06 13.85
CA PRO A 7 -1.15 -3.14 13.33
C PRO A 7 -1.30 -4.27 14.35
N THR A 8 -2.51 -4.79 14.49
CA THR A 8 -2.83 -5.85 15.46
C THR A 8 -2.57 -7.26 14.91
N GLY A 9 -2.21 -7.37 13.63
CA GLY A 9 -2.15 -8.64 12.90
C GLY A 9 -3.50 -9.07 12.30
N GLU A 10 -4.59 -8.41 12.69
CA GLU A 10 -5.91 -8.62 12.09
C GLU A 10 -5.95 -8.09 10.65
N ILE A 11 -6.53 -8.88 9.76
CA ILE A 11 -6.72 -8.54 8.34
C ILE A 11 -8.22 -8.43 8.08
N SER A 12 -8.67 -7.30 7.57
CA SER A 12 -10.05 -7.08 7.15
C SER A 12 -10.13 -6.75 5.66
N THR A 13 -11.25 -7.11 5.03
CA THR A 13 -11.52 -6.79 3.63
C THR A 13 -12.23 -5.45 3.54
N LEU A 14 -11.53 -4.41 3.11
CA LEU A 14 -12.08 -3.04 3.02
C LEU A 14 -12.81 -2.73 1.69
N GLY A 15 -12.99 -3.71 0.81
CA GLY A 15 -13.94 -3.64 -0.30
C GLY A 15 -13.55 -2.72 -1.47
N PHE A 16 -12.28 -2.35 -1.66
CA PHE A 16 -11.84 -1.55 -2.81
C PHE A 16 -11.41 -2.40 -4.02
N SER A 17 -11.95 -3.62 -4.16
CA SER A 17 -11.76 -4.44 -5.37
C SER A 17 -12.52 -3.86 -6.56
N GLU A 18 -13.58 -3.09 -6.31
CA GLU A 18 -14.35 -2.33 -7.30
C GLU A 18 -14.28 -0.82 -7.00
N PRO A 19 -14.31 0.06 -8.03
CA PRO A 19 -14.29 1.50 -7.83
C PRO A 19 -15.42 1.97 -6.91
N ARG A 20 -15.08 2.79 -5.92
CA ARG A 20 -16.05 3.37 -4.99
C ARG A 20 -15.64 4.79 -4.58
N PRO A 21 -16.61 5.64 -4.21
CA PRO A 21 -16.31 6.95 -3.66
C PRO A 21 -15.44 6.82 -2.40
N ILE A 22 -14.41 7.65 -2.32
CA ILE A 22 -13.53 7.75 -1.14
C ILE A 22 -13.99 8.86 -0.16
N ALA A 23 -15.04 9.61 -0.52
CA ALA A 23 -15.61 10.67 0.31
C ALA A 23 -16.18 10.10 1.62
N GLY A 24 -15.97 10.80 2.73
CA GLY A 24 -16.44 10.37 4.06
C GLY A 24 -15.65 9.20 4.68
N ALA A 25 -14.88 8.45 3.90
CA ALA A 25 -13.98 7.43 4.43
C ALA A 25 -12.68 8.07 4.94
N SER A 26 -12.28 7.67 6.14
CA SER A 26 -10.95 7.94 6.69
C SER A 26 -9.96 6.94 6.09
N PHE A 27 -8.81 7.43 5.64
CA PHE A 27 -7.76 6.60 5.09
C PHE A 27 -6.47 6.87 5.85
N ASP A 28 -6.08 5.87 6.64
CA ASP A 28 -4.72 5.65 7.14
C ASP A 28 -4.53 4.13 7.21
N THR A 29 -4.64 3.51 6.04
CA THR A 29 -4.94 2.08 5.92
C THR A 29 -3.97 1.42 4.96
N GLY A 30 -3.39 0.30 5.40
CA GLY A 30 -2.58 -0.54 4.53
C GLY A 30 -3.38 -1.65 3.88
N PHE A 31 -3.17 -1.80 2.59
CA PHE A 31 -3.74 -2.85 1.77
C PHE A 31 -2.65 -3.84 1.41
N ARG A 32 -2.96 -5.13 1.52
CA ARG A 32 -2.16 -6.19 0.90
C ARG A 32 -2.70 -6.42 -0.51
N LEU A 33 -1.84 -6.24 -1.52
CA LEU A 33 -2.23 -6.40 -2.91
C LEU A 33 -1.97 -7.85 -3.37
N ALA A 34 -2.91 -8.40 -4.13
CA ALA A 34 -2.80 -9.71 -4.77
C ALA A 34 -2.89 -9.55 -6.30
N GLY A 35 -2.12 -10.32 -7.06
CA GLY A 35 -2.11 -10.24 -8.52
C GLY A 35 -1.52 -8.93 -9.05
N VAL A 36 -2.27 -8.24 -9.94
CA VAL A 36 -1.88 -6.95 -10.53
C VAL A 36 -1.89 -5.88 -9.44
N ARG A 37 -0.74 -5.24 -9.22
CA ARG A 37 -0.54 -4.28 -8.12
C ARG A 37 -0.73 -2.87 -8.62
N GLU A 38 -1.98 -2.56 -8.92
CA GLU A 38 -2.40 -1.25 -9.40
C GLU A 38 -3.46 -0.65 -8.49
N ALA A 39 -3.42 0.67 -8.35
CA ALA A 39 -4.44 1.48 -7.72
C ALA A 39 -4.89 2.55 -8.71
N PHE A 40 -6.19 2.84 -8.72
CA PHE A 40 -6.73 3.85 -9.62
C PHE A 40 -7.50 4.91 -8.83
N LEU A 41 -7.28 6.16 -9.20
CA LEU A 41 -8.09 7.29 -8.75
C LEU A 41 -8.80 7.88 -9.96
N ARG A 42 -10.06 8.27 -9.77
CA ARG A 42 -10.86 8.89 -10.83
C ARG A 42 -11.51 10.16 -10.29
N SER A 43 -11.46 11.21 -11.09
CA SER A 43 -12.18 12.46 -10.86
C SER A 43 -12.73 12.97 -12.19
N GLY A 44 -14.05 12.83 -12.40
CA GLY A 44 -14.68 13.08 -13.69
C GLY A 44 -14.10 12.20 -14.81
N GLU A 45 -13.52 12.84 -15.82
CA GLU A 45 -12.83 12.19 -16.94
C GLU A 45 -11.35 11.87 -16.64
N LEU A 46 -10.76 12.48 -15.61
CA LEU A 46 -9.37 12.23 -15.24
C LEU A 46 -9.23 10.90 -14.52
N ARG A 47 -8.23 10.12 -14.93
CA ARG A 47 -7.84 8.86 -14.29
C ARG A 47 -6.34 8.88 -13.98
N LEU A 48 -6.00 8.67 -12.72
CA LEU A 48 -4.65 8.33 -12.31
C LEU A 48 -4.56 6.79 -12.19
N CYS A 49 -3.60 6.20 -12.90
CA CYS A 49 -3.20 4.82 -12.69
C CYS A 49 -1.85 4.80 -11.98
N TYR A 50 -1.83 4.22 -10.80
CA TYR A 50 -0.61 3.97 -10.05
C TYR A 50 -0.29 2.48 -10.10
N TRP A 51 0.90 2.14 -10.56
CA TRP A 51 1.41 0.77 -10.59
C TRP A 51 2.59 0.66 -9.63
N GLN A 52 2.69 -0.47 -8.93
CA GLN A 52 3.85 -0.78 -8.10
C GLN A 52 4.42 -2.17 -8.38
N ASP A 53 5.72 -2.30 -8.16
CA ASP A 53 6.47 -3.52 -8.43
C ASP A 53 6.05 -4.70 -7.53
N SER A 54 6.25 -5.92 -8.05
CA SER A 54 6.06 -7.18 -7.32
C SER A 54 6.91 -7.32 -6.03
N GLN A 55 7.90 -6.47 -5.82
CA GLN A 55 8.66 -6.39 -4.57
C GLN A 55 7.99 -5.56 -3.47
N PHE A 56 6.96 -4.77 -3.80
CA PHE A 56 6.16 -3.99 -2.83
C PHE A 56 4.75 -4.59 -2.76
N PRO A 57 4.49 -5.60 -1.89
CA PRO A 57 3.17 -6.27 -1.84
C PRO A 57 2.13 -5.51 -1.03
N PHE A 58 2.50 -4.39 -0.43
CA PHE A 58 1.61 -3.58 0.37
C PHE A 58 1.53 -2.16 -0.17
N LEU A 59 0.38 -1.52 0.03
CA LEU A 59 0.15 -0.11 -0.29
C LEU A 59 -0.52 0.55 0.91
N GLN A 60 0.15 1.51 1.53
CA GLN A 60 -0.48 2.40 2.51
C GLN A 60 -1.19 3.51 1.73
N VAL A 61 -2.46 3.72 2.03
CA VAL A 61 -3.23 4.86 1.51
C VAL A 61 -3.55 5.77 2.67
N PHE A 62 -3.09 7.02 2.55
CA PHE A 62 -3.36 8.07 3.53
C PHE A 62 -4.02 9.27 2.86
N ILE A 63 -5.11 9.75 3.45
CA ILE A 63 -5.75 11.00 3.06
C ILE A 63 -5.76 11.91 4.30
N PRO A 64 -5.04 13.05 4.28
CA PRO A 64 -5.04 13.97 5.42
C PRO A 64 -6.45 14.52 5.68
N PRO A 65 -6.76 14.97 6.92
CA PRO A 65 -8.09 15.48 7.26
C PRO A 65 -8.59 16.62 6.36
N ALA A 66 -7.69 17.47 5.85
CA ALA A 66 -8.02 18.53 4.90
C ALA A 66 -8.41 18.01 3.50
N ARG A 67 -8.09 16.76 3.19
CA ARG A 67 -8.42 16.04 1.94
C ARG A 67 -7.98 16.74 0.64
N GLN A 68 -6.94 17.57 0.72
CA GLN A 68 -6.35 18.25 -0.44
C GLN A 68 -5.32 17.41 -1.19
N SER A 69 -4.96 16.24 -0.65
CA SER A 69 -4.00 15.32 -1.22
C SER A 69 -4.35 13.88 -0.86
N ILE A 70 -3.67 12.95 -1.50
CA ILE A 70 -3.70 11.52 -1.19
C ILE A 70 -2.29 10.98 -1.37
N ALA A 71 -1.81 10.23 -0.37
CA ALA A 71 -0.56 9.51 -0.45
C ALA A 71 -0.86 8.05 -0.85
N LEU A 72 -0.11 7.58 -1.85
CA LEU A 72 -0.07 6.18 -2.28
C LEU A 72 1.35 5.67 -2.01
N GLU A 73 1.53 4.95 -0.92
CA GLU A 73 2.84 4.59 -0.38
C GLU A 73 3.11 3.08 -0.56
N PRO A 74 3.88 2.68 -1.60
CA PRO A 74 4.23 1.29 -1.81
C PRO A 74 5.19 0.82 -0.70
N MET A 75 4.94 -0.35 -0.14
CA MET A 75 5.77 -0.90 0.94
C MET A 75 6.15 -2.35 0.64
N THR A 76 7.40 -2.69 0.96
CA THR A 76 7.90 -4.08 0.90
C THR A 76 7.32 -4.95 2.01
N GLN A 77 6.88 -4.33 3.11
CA GLN A 77 6.34 -4.98 4.28
C GLN A 77 5.29 -4.06 4.92
N TYR A 78 4.19 -4.61 5.41
CA TYR A 78 3.29 -3.85 6.28
C TYR A 78 3.97 -3.69 7.64
N ARG A 79 4.22 -2.44 8.06
CA ARG A 79 4.89 -1.96 9.29
C ARG A 79 5.54 -3.04 10.18
N CYS A 80 6.84 -2.94 10.44
CA CYS A 80 7.59 -3.88 11.27
C CYS A 80 7.03 -3.99 12.70
N LEU A 81 6.11 -4.92 12.92
CA LEU A 81 5.66 -5.30 14.25
C LEU A 81 6.76 -6.11 14.95
N PRO A 82 7.05 -5.84 16.22
CA PRO A 82 7.99 -6.65 16.99
C PRO A 82 7.54 -8.12 17.13
N THR A 83 6.24 -8.40 17.00
CA THR A 83 5.67 -9.66 17.52
C THR A 83 5.22 -10.70 16.48
N VAL A 84 5.11 -10.38 15.18
CA VAL A 84 4.50 -11.37 14.23
C VAL A 84 5.39 -11.76 13.04
N LEU A 85 6.42 -11.01 12.63
CA LEU A 85 7.16 -11.37 11.41
C LEU A 85 8.66 -11.02 11.43
N ALA A 86 9.39 -11.38 12.48
CA ALA A 86 10.86 -11.42 12.42
C ALA A 86 11.38 -12.29 11.25
N ARG A 87 10.54 -13.18 10.69
CA ARG A 87 10.87 -14.08 9.57
C ARG A 87 10.55 -13.55 8.16
N ALA A 88 9.79 -12.46 8.01
CA ALA A 88 9.43 -11.94 6.67
C ALA A 88 10.08 -10.59 6.32
N CYS A 89 10.75 -9.93 7.26
CA CYS A 89 11.53 -8.74 6.95
C CYS A 89 12.77 -9.14 6.13
N LYS A 90 12.91 -8.58 4.92
CA LYS A 90 14.15 -8.69 4.16
C LYS A 90 15.23 -7.90 4.88
N MET A 91 16.11 -8.60 5.58
CA MET A 91 17.28 -7.98 6.19
C MET A 91 18.34 -7.75 5.11
N LEU A 92 18.72 -6.50 4.91
CA LEU A 92 19.82 -6.15 4.02
C LEU A 92 21.14 -6.34 4.76
N ARG A 93 22.04 -7.13 4.18
CA ARG A 93 23.43 -7.24 4.66
C ARG A 93 24.22 -5.98 4.24
N PRO A 94 25.31 -5.62 4.93
CA PRO A 94 26.20 -4.56 4.48
C PRO A 94 26.60 -4.75 3.01
N GLY A 95 26.44 -3.71 2.20
CA GLY A 95 26.70 -3.73 0.75
C GLY A 95 25.57 -4.29 -0.12
N ALA A 96 24.53 -4.90 0.45
CA ALA A 96 23.36 -5.35 -0.29
C ALA A 96 22.47 -4.16 -0.71
N LYS A 97 21.78 -4.30 -1.84
CA LYS A 97 20.84 -3.31 -2.37
C LYS A 97 19.44 -3.90 -2.48
N LEU A 98 18.43 -3.08 -2.18
CA LEU A 98 17.04 -3.33 -2.50
C LEU A 98 16.62 -2.32 -3.56
N ALA A 99 16.17 -2.80 -4.71
CA ALA A 99 15.71 -1.98 -5.82
C ALA A 99 14.53 -2.66 -6.48
N GLY A 100 13.55 -1.86 -6.93
CA GLY A 100 12.44 -2.28 -7.78
C GLY A 100 12.92 -3.05 -9.02
N LEU A 101 12.18 -4.06 -9.46
CA LEU A 101 12.46 -4.74 -10.74
C LEU A 101 12.10 -3.85 -11.94
N GLY A 102 11.26 -2.84 -11.73
CA GLY A 102 10.80 -1.93 -12.77
C GLY A 102 9.65 -2.55 -13.56
N ARG A 103 8.92 -1.72 -14.31
CA ARG A 103 7.87 -2.21 -15.21
C ARG A 103 8.56 -2.72 -16.47
N ASP A 104 8.55 -4.02 -16.73
CA ASP A 104 8.96 -4.55 -18.03
C ASP A 104 7.96 -4.02 -19.06
N ARG A 105 8.34 -3.00 -19.82
CA ARG A 105 7.50 -2.34 -20.82
C ARG A 105 7.45 -3.21 -22.08
N ARG A 106 6.96 -4.43 -21.96
CA ARG A 106 6.44 -5.17 -23.12
C ARG A 106 4.94 -4.96 -23.11
N LEU A 107 4.57 -3.94 -23.89
CA LEU A 107 3.20 -3.56 -24.24
C LEU A 107 2.42 -4.77 -24.77
#